data_AF-A0A947G7Y0-F1
#
_entry.id   AF-A0A947G7Y0-F1
#
_cell.length_a   1.000
_cell.length_b   1.000
_cell.length_c   1.000
_cell.angle_alpha   90.00
_cell.angle_beta   90.00
_cell.angle_gamma   90.00
#
_symmetry.space_group_name_H-M   'P 1'
#
loop_
_entity.id
_entity.type
_entity.pdbx_description
1 polymer ?
#
loop_
_entity_poly.entity_id
_entity_poly.type
_entity_poly.pdbx_seq_one_letter_code
_entity_poly.pdbx_strand_id
1 'polypeptide(L)'
;MASLELCPLSEHLEDSEIDSLLGELEAADVADVEFADDADPVPIDQGYDEDVFVDFWDQLEANDAACDVYLPADFEDTFELDGRRFGSAHALLIVLANIKEDMFLDDDEEEADENDEAIEDIDDELDEFDDYGAEEEQYESEEDGPSGLKEQQMRRVWRALNKAARASIGQQLALFVHE
;
A
#
# COMPACT_ATOMS: atom_id res chain seq x y z
N MET A 1 -6.48 -7.68 -14.09
CA MET A 1 -6.72 -6.27 -13.72
C MET A 1 -6.36 -6.23 -12.27
N ALA A 2 -5.24 -5.58 -11.95
CA ALA A 2 -4.69 -5.73 -10.62
C ALA A 2 -5.62 -5.12 -9.56
N SER A 3 -5.65 -5.75 -8.38
CA SER A 3 -6.42 -5.33 -7.22
C SER A 3 -5.71 -5.64 -5.91
N LEU A 4 -5.96 -4.80 -4.90
CA LEU A 4 -5.45 -4.95 -3.54
C LEU A 4 -6.61 -5.21 -2.58
N GLU A 5 -6.46 -6.21 -1.73
CA GLU A 5 -7.49 -6.63 -0.77
C GLU A 5 -6.87 -6.99 0.59
N LEU A 6 -7.56 -6.62 1.67
CA LEU A 6 -7.23 -7.06 3.02
C LEU A 6 -8.25 -8.10 3.47
N CYS A 7 -7.78 -9.27 3.89
CA CYS A 7 -8.68 -10.32 4.36
C CYS A 7 -7.96 -11.29 5.31
N PRO A 8 -8.73 -12.09 6.06
CA PRO A 8 -8.18 -13.22 6.81
C PRO A 8 -7.47 -14.20 5.90
N LEU A 9 -6.41 -14.86 6.42
CA LEU A 9 -5.69 -15.90 5.69
C LEU A 9 -6.61 -17.05 5.27
N SER A 10 -7.58 -17.40 6.12
CA SER A 10 -8.57 -18.46 5.93
C SER A 10 -9.51 -18.24 4.73
N GLU A 11 -9.63 -17.02 4.20
CA GLU A 11 -10.44 -16.76 3.00
C GLU A 11 -9.75 -17.23 1.71
N HIS A 12 -8.41 -17.29 1.70
CA HIS A 12 -7.62 -17.61 0.49
C HIS A 12 -6.63 -18.76 0.63
N LEU A 13 -6.44 -19.27 1.85
CA LEU A 13 -5.55 -20.38 2.18
C LEU A 13 -6.33 -21.44 2.95
N GLU A 14 -6.07 -22.70 2.63
CA GLU A 14 -6.59 -23.83 3.39
C GLU A 14 -5.84 -23.98 4.73
N ASP A 15 -6.49 -24.60 5.73
CA ASP A 15 -5.89 -24.81 7.07
C ASP A 15 -4.48 -25.43 7.00
N SER A 16 -4.25 -26.38 6.09
CA SER A 16 -2.94 -27.01 5.91
C SER A 16 -1.86 -26.08 5.34
N GLU A 17 -2.27 -25.10 4.53
CA GLU A 17 -1.37 -24.08 4.00
C GLU A 17 -1.04 -23.07 5.10
N ILE A 18 -2.02 -22.69 5.92
CA ILE A 18 -1.83 -21.83 7.09
C ILE A 18 -0.89 -22.49 8.10
N ASP A 19 -1.07 -23.77 8.40
CA ASP A 19 -0.15 -24.53 9.27
C ASP A 19 1.29 -24.53 8.72
N SER A 20 1.43 -24.67 7.40
CA SER A 20 2.75 -24.65 6.74
C SER A 20 3.38 -23.25 6.79
N LEU A 21 2.58 -22.22 6.56
CA LEU A 21 2.97 -20.81 6.67
C LEU A 21 3.45 -20.48 8.08
N LEU A 22 2.69 -20.88 9.11
CA LEU A 22 3.07 -20.68 10.50
C LEU A 22 4.38 -21.40 10.85
N GLY A 23 4.62 -22.59 10.29
CA GLY A 23 5.88 -23.31 10.45
C GLY A 23 7.09 -22.56 9.87
N GLU A 24 6.94 -21.94 8.70
CA GLU A 24 8.00 -21.11 8.10
C GLU A 24 8.25 -19.82 8.91
N LEU A 25 7.19 -19.19 9.41
CA LEU A 25 7.30 -18.03 10.30
C LEU A 25 8.02 -18.38 11.61
N GLU A 26 7.70 -19.53 12.23
CA GLU A 26 8.42 -20.02 13.41
C GLU A 26 9.89 -20.28 13.10
N ALA A 27 10.21 -20.84 11.92
CA ALA A 27 11.59 -21.06 11.48
C ALA A 27 12.36 -19.75 11.26
N ALA A 28 11.66 -18.67 10.92
CA ALA A 28 12.19 -17.32 10.80
C ALA A 28 12.25 -16.54 12.14
N ASP A 29 12.03 -17.21 13.29
CA ASP A 29 12.00 -16.62 14.63
C ASP A 29 10.84 -15.61 14.84
N VAL A 30 9.81 -15.67 13.99
CA VAL A 30 8.60 -14.86 14.07
C VAL A 30 7.58 -15.58 14.95
N ALA A 31 7.71 -15.42 16.26
CA ALA A 31 6.80 -16.04 17.23
C ALA A 31 5.50 -15.24 17.42
N ASP A 32 4.39 -15.95 17.61
CA ASP A 32 3.09 -15.40 18.06
C ASP A 32 2.47 -14.33 17.15
N VAL A 33 2.38 -14.59 15.84
CA VAL A 33 1.58 -13.74 14.95
C VAL A 33 0.10 -14.06 15.13
N GLU A 34 -0.66 -13.10 15.67
CA GLU A 34 -2.11 -13.21 15.80
C GLU A 34 -2.78 -12.64 14.54
N PHE A 35 -3.23 -13.51 13.64
CA PHE A 35 -4.02 -13.08 12.49
C PHE A 35 -5.49 -12.94 12.86
N ALA A 36 -6.14 -11.89 12.36
CA ALA A 36 -7.58 -11.74 12.49
C ALA A 36 -8.30 -12.73 11.55
N ASP A 37 -9.09 -13.65 12.13
CA ASP A 37 -9.77 -14.73 11.41
C ASP A 37 -11.27 -14.45 11.15
N ASP A 38 -11.87 -13.50 11.87
CA ASP A 38 -13.32 -13.20 11.86
C ASP A 38 -13.65 -11.86 11.17
N ALA A 39 -12.74 -11.32 10.35
CA ALA A 39 -12.95 -10.05 9.65
C ALA A 39 -13.51 -10.24 8.23
N ASP A 40 -14.41 -9.35 7.81
CA ASP A 40 -14.86 -9.31 6.42
C ASP A 40 -13.73 -8.82 5.49
N PRO A 41 -13.59 -9.38 4.27
CA PRO A 41 -12.67 -8.87 3.27
C PRO A 41 -12.92 -7.41 2.91
N VAL A 42 -11.86 -6.61 2.87
CA VAL A 42 -11.88 -5.17 2.58
C VAL A 42 -11.10 -4.91 1.28
N PRO A 43 -11.78 -4.64 0.16
CA PRO A 43 -11.11 -4.21 -1.05
C PRO A 43 -10.53 -2.80 -0.83
N ILE A 44 -9.23 -2.64 -1.07
CA ILE A 44 -8.55 -1.35 -0.87
C ILE A 44 -8.68 -0.48 -2.11
N ASP A 45 -8.28 -1.01 -3.26
CA ASP A 45 -8.33 -0.32 -4.53
C ASP A 45 -8.21 -1.32 -5.70
N GLN A 46 -8.75 -0.95 -6.86
CA GLN A 46 -8.92 -1.84 -8.02
C GLN A 46 -8.80 -1.07 -9.33
N GLY A 47 -8.58 -1.82 -10.41
CA GLY A 47 -8.65 -1.29 -11.78
C GLY A 47 -7.44 -0.44 -12.13
N TYR A 48 -6.26 -0.88 -11.69
CA TYR A 48 -5.00 -0.30 -12.15
C TYR A 48 -4.79 -0.57 -13.64
N ASP A 49 -4.13 0.38 -14.30
CA ASP A 49 -3.60 0.14 -15.63
C ASP A 49 -2.51 -0.94 -15.54
N GLU A 50 -2.61 -1.96 -16.39
CA GLU A 50 -1.75 -3.15 -16.33
C GLU A 50 -0.28 -2.78 -16.56
N ASP A 51 -0.01 -1.89 -17.51
CA ASP A 51 1.36 -1.47 -17.81
C ASP A 51 1.98 -0.74 -16.62
N VAL A 52 1.19 0.14 -15.95
CA VAL A 52 1.65 0.87 -14.77
C VAL A 52 1.86 -0.06 -13.57
N PHE A 53 0.96 -1.02 -13.38
CA PHE A 53 1.08 -1.97 -12.29
C PHE A 53 2.33 -2.85 -12.46
N VAL A 54 2.57 -3.36 -13.66
CA VAL A 54 3.77 -4.16 -13.99
C VAL A 54 5.05 -3.34 -13.76
N ASP A 55 5.12 -2.10 -14.24
CA ASP A 55 6.29 -1.26 -14.02
C ASP A 55 6.56 -0.98 -12.54
N PHE A 56 5.50 -0.79 -11.74
CA PHE A 56 5.63 -0.62 -10.29
C PHE A 56 6.06 -1.92 -9.60
N TRP A 57 5.55 -3.06 -10.08
CA TRP A 57 5.90 -4.37 -9.57
C TRP A 57 7.35 -4.74 -9.87
N ASP A 58 7.85 -4.43 -11.08
CA ASP A 58 9.26 -4.57 -11.45
C ASP A 58 10.18 -3.78 -10.50
N GLN A 59 9.73 -2.60 -10.06
CA GLN A 59 10.48 -1.79 -9.09
C GLN A 59 10.47 -2.41 -7.68
N LEU A 60 9.36 -3.02 -7.25
CA LEU A 60 9.31 -3.79 -6.02
C LEU A 60 10.18 -5.04 -6.10
N GLU A 61 10.18 -5.73 -7.24
CA GLU A 61 11.02 -6.92 -7.47
C GLU A 61 12.50 -6.57 -7.42
N ALA A 62 12.90 -5.42 -7.99
CA ALA A 62 14.27 -4.92 -7.92
C ALA A 62 14.74 -4.62 -6.49
N ASN A 63 13.82 -4.49 -5.53
CA ASN A 63 14.08 -4.27 -4.11
C ASN A 63 13.75 -5.51 -3.25
N ASP A 64 13.60 -6.69 -3.86
CA ASP A 64 13.27 -7.96 -3.19
C ASP A 64 11.96 -7.89 -2.35
N ALA A 65 11.04 -7.00 -2.71
CA ALA A 65 9.80 -6.77 -1.97
C ALA A 65 8.54 -7.23 -2.69
N ALA A 66 8.62 -7.65 -3.96
CA ALA A 66 7.47 -8.12 -4.73
C ALA A 66 6.96 -9.48 -4.21
N CYS A 67 5.82 -9.45 -3.51
CA CYS A 67 5.16 -10.62 -2.94
C CYS A 67 3.67 -10.62 -3.27
N ASP A 68 3.10 -11.80 -3.48
CA ASP A 68 1.65 -11.95 -3.72
C ASP A 68 0.83 -11.69 -2.44
N VAL A 69 1.43 -11.99 -1.28
CA VAL A 69 0.80 -11.83 0.03
C VAL A 69 1.76 -11.14 0.99
N TYR A 70 1.29 -10.09 1.65
CA TYR A 70 2.01 -9.44 2.75
C TYR A 70 1.32 -9.70 4.06
N LEU A 71 2.09 -10.17 5.03
CA LEU A 71 1.61 -10.53 6.35
C LEU A 71 1.83 -9.39 7.35
N PRO A 72 0.89 -9.19 8.29
CA PRO A 72 1.02 -8.22 9.39
C PRO A 72 2.02 -8.68 10.47
N ALA A 73 3.15 -9.27 10.06
CA ALA A 73 4.22 -9.73 10.93
C ALA A 73 5.53 -9.08 10.52
N ASP A 74 6.43 -8.87 11.47
CA ASP A 74 7.73 -8.24 11.24
C ASP A 74 8.80 -9.32 10.99
N PHE A 75 9.26 -9.40 9.74
CA PHE A 75 10.35 -10.28 9.32
C PHE A 75 11.01 -9.75 8.03
N GLU A 76 12.27 -10.11 7.81
CA GLU A 76 13.08 -9.55 6.73
C GLU A 76 13.09 -10.45 5.47
N ASP A 77 12.94 -11.76 5.64
CA ASP A 77 13.01 -12.72 4.53
C ASP A 77 11.68 -12.80 3.75
N THR A 78 11.74 -13.28 2.52
CA THR A 78 10.56 -13.70 1.74
C THR A 78 10.62 -15.20 1.50
N PHE A 79 9.46 -15.83 1.43
CA PHE A 79 9.38 -17.27 1.17
C PHE A 79 8.20 -17.60 0.25
N GLU A 80 8.29 -18.76 -0.40
CA GLU A 80 7.31 -19.19 -1.40
C GLU A 80 6.56 -20.42 -0.90
N LEU A 81 5.23 -20.34 -0.87
CA LEU A 81 4.34 -21.45 -0.50
C LEU A 81 3.27 -21.61 -1.58
N ASP A 82 3.12 -22.85 -2.09
CA ASP A 82 2.21 -23.20 -3.19
C ASP A 82 2.27 -22.27 -4.42
N GLY A 83 3.47 -21.77 -4.72
CA GLY A 83 3.71 -20.85 -5.84
C GLY A 83 3.26 -19.41 -5.59
N ARG A 84 2.94 -19.03 -4.35
CA ARG A 84 2.73 -17.66 -3.90
C ARG A 84 3.89 -17.20 -3.03
N ARG A 85 4.34 -15.97 -3.22
CA ARG A 85 5.37 -15.32 -2.40
C ARG A 85 4.75 -14.58 -1.23
N PHE A 86 5.33 -14.81 -0.06
CA PHE A 86 4.93 -14.20 1.20
C PHE A 86 6.05 -13.27 1.67
N GLY A 87 5.66 -12.07 2.07
CA GLY A 87 6.56 -11.07 2.63
C GLY A 87 5.95 -10.37 3.84
N SER A 88 6.76 -9.59 4.53
CA SER A 88 6.30 -8.77 5.64
C SER A 88 5.70 -7.45 5.14
N ALA A 89 4.54 -7.07 5.67
CA ALA A 89 3.97 -5.74 5.46
C ALA A 89 4.87 -4.64 6.05
N HIS A 90 5.64 -4.94 7.10
CA HIS A 90 6.61 -4.02 7.69
C HIS A 90 7.80 -3.80 6.75
N ALA A 91 8.37 -4.87 6.21
CA ALA A 91 9.44 -4.79 5.21
C ALA A 91 8.98 -4.04 3.95
N LEU A 92 7.74 -4.29 3.51
CA LEU A 92 7.15 -3.58 2.39
C LEU A 92 7.09 -2.06 2.64
N LEU A 93 6.69 -1.61 3.83
CA LEU A 93 6.64 -0.17 4.14
C LEU A 93 8.01 0.50 4.08
N ILE A 94 9.07 -0.19 4.48
CA ILE A 94 10.44 0.31 4.40
C ILE A 94 10.84 0.48 2.93
N VAL A 95 10.58 -0.54 2.10
CA VAL A 95 10.90 -0.49 0.68
C VAL A 95 10.07 0.57 -0.04
N LEU A 96 8.78 0.70 0.28
CA LEU A 96 7.94 1.76 -0.27
C LEU A 96 8.42 3.15 0.10
N ALA A 97 9.00 3.36 1.28
CA ALA A 97 9.61 4.64 1.64
C ALA A 97 10.84 4.94 0.76
N ASN A 98 11.71 3.94 0.54
CA ASN A 98 12.87 4.09 -0.34
C ASN A 98 12.45 4.36 -1.80
N ILE A 99 11.49 3.59 -2.32
CA ILE A 99 10.95 3.78 -3.67
C ILE A 99 10.30 5.15 -3.80
N LYS A 100 9.63 5.64 -2.74
CA LYS A 100 9.02 6.97 -2.74
C LYS A 100 10.09 8.05 -2.93
N GLU A 101 11.18 7.96 -2.18
CA GLU A 101 12.32 8.87 -2.35
C GLU A 101 12.83 8.73 -3.79
N ASP A 102 13.23 7.54 -4.24
CA ASP A 102 13.82 7.35 -5.57
C ASP A 102 12.94 7.79 -6.74
N MET A 103 11.62 7.61 -6.65
CA MET A 103 10.68 7.89 -7.75
C MET A 103 10.08 9.31 -7.71
N PHE A 104 9.99 9.94 -6.53
CA PHE A 104 9.28 11.21 -6.34
C PHE A 104 10.17 12.32 -5.76
N LEU A 105 11.50 12.18 -5.85
CA LEU A 105 12.54 13.10 -5.34
C LEU A 105 12.45 14.56 -5.82
N ASP A 106 11.57 14.90 -6.78
CA ASP A 106 11.32 16.27 -7.26
C ASP A 106 9.99 16.87 -6.76
N ASP A 107 9.15 16.10 -6.07
CA ASP A 107 7.82 16.55 -5.62
C ASP A 107 7.79 16.78 -4.10
N ASP A 108 8.44 17.85 -3.67
CA ASP A 108 8.31 18.49 -2.35
C ASP A 108 6.87 19.08 -2.14
N GLU A 109 5.83 18.48 -2.72
CA GLU A 109 4.43 18.79 -2.43
C GLU A 109 3.92 17.93 -1.26
N GLU A 110 4.21 18.45 -0.07
CA GLU A 110 3.48 18.30 1.20
C GLU A 110 2.81 16.93 1.47
N GLU A 111 3.48 16.07 2.25
CA GLU A 111 2.78 15.14 3.14
C GLU A 111 2.05 15.92 4.24
N ALA A 112 0.78 16.23 3.98
CA ALA A 112 -0.19 16.58 5.01
C ALA A 112 -1.41 15.65 4.89
N ASP A 113 -1.23 14.39 5.28
CA ASP A 113 -2.38 13.51 5.56
C ASP A 113 -2.13 12.75 6.88
N GLU A 114 -2.01 13.52 7.95
CA GLU A 114 -2.37 13.08 9.31
C GLU A 114 -3.90 12.98 9.38
N ASN A 115 -4.49 11.97 8.71
CA ASN A 115 -5.88 11.60 8.92
C ASN A 115 -5.95 10.44 9.91
N ASP A 116 -5.53 10.73 11.14
CA ASP A 116 -5.82 9.94 12.32
C ASP A 116 -6.96 10.68 13.07
N GLU A 117 -8.15 10.08 13.05
CA GLU A 117 -9.31 10.37 13.91
C GLU A 117 -9.99 11.76 13.83
N ALA A 118 -11.12 11.87 13.10
CA ALA A 118 -12.42 12.31 13.63
C ALA A 118 -13.48 12.48 12.51
N ILE A 119 -14.29 11.44 12.28
CA ILE A 119 -15.66 11.64 11.83
C ILE A 119 -16.49 11.80 13.10
N GLU A 120 -16.87 13.03 13.45
CA GLU A 120 -18.15 13.35 14.12
C GLU A 120 -18.37 14.88 14.12
N ASP A 121 -19.59 15.28 13.79
CA ASP A 121 -20.14 16.65 13.69
C ASP A 121 -19.71 17.54 12.51
N ILE A 122 -20.35 17.26 11.37
CA ILE A 122 -20.83 18.33 10.48
C ILE A 122 -21.90 19.10 11.26
N ASP A 123 -21.58 20.31 11.71
CA ASP A 123 -22.60 21.32 12.01
C ASP A 123 -22.18 22.68 11.44
N ASP A 124 -23.18 23.36 10.90
CA ASP A 124 -23.18 24.59 10.11
C ASP A 124 -22.23 25.71 10.62
N GLU A 125 -21.48 26.34 9.72
CA GLU A 125 -21.52 27.80 9.46
C GLU A 125 -20.53 28.19 8.35
N LEU A 126 -21.06 28.28 7.12
CA LEU A 126 -20.46 29.04 6.02
C LEU A 126 -20.68 30.55 6.29
N ASP A 127 -19.65 31.23 6.77
CA ASP A 127 -19.55 32.70 6.85
C ASP A 127 -18.21 33.09 6.18
N GLU A 128 -18.23 33.46 4.91
CA GLU A 128 -18.17 34.86 4.41
C GLU A 128 -16.83 35.56 4.75
N PHE A 129 -16.26 36.22 3.72
CA PHE A 129 -15.17 37.23 3.78
C PHE A 129 -13.72 36.67 3.84
N ASP A 130 -12.71 37.16 3.13
CA ASP A 130 -12.54 38.42 2.39
C ASP A 130 -11.36 38.33 1.38
N ASP A 131 -11.47 39.21 0.39
CA ASP A 131 -10.50 39.76 -0.55
C ASP A 131 -9.02 39.81 -0.10
N TYR A 132 -8.11 39.19 -0.86
CA TYR A 132 -6.74 39.70 -1.05
C TYR A 132 -6.20 39.25 -2.42
N GLY A 133 -6.00 40.24 -3.30
CA GLY A 133 -5.40 40.06 -4.62
C GLY A 133 -3.98 39.49 -4.55
N ALA A 134 -3.78 38.37 -5.24
CA ALA A 134 -2.46 37.83 -5.55
C ALA A 134 -2.17 38.12 -7.02
N GLU A 135 -1.05 38.80 -7.25
CA GLU A 135 -0.50 39.11 -8.57
C GLU A 135 -0.09 37.79 -9.24
N GLU A 136 -0.61 37.53 -10.44
CA GLU A 136 -0.32 36.34 -11.25
C GLU A 136 1.15 36.30 -11.66
N GLU A 137 2.00 35.61 -10.90
CA GLU A 137 3.24 35.05 -11.44
C GLU A 137 2.87 33.75 -12.18
N GLN A 138 2.61 33.89 -13.48
CA GLN A 138 2.55 32.78 -14.42
C GLN A 138 3.90 32.06 -14.43
N TYR A 139 4.02 31.01 -13.63
CA TYR A 139 4.96 29.94 -13.91
C TYR A 139 4.39 29.14 -15.08
N GLU A 140 5.08 29.20 -16.21
CA GLU A 140 4.91 28.22 -17.28
C GLU A 140 5.30 26.85 -16.72
N SER A 141 4.33 26.07 -16.22
CA SER A 141 4.50 24.64 -15.96
C SER A 141 4.71 23.94 -17.31
N GLU A 142 5.95 23.90 -17.76
CA GLU A 142 6.40 23.06 -18.86
C GLU A 142 6.63 21.63 -18.34
N GLU A 143 5.60 20.77 -18.31
CA GLU A 143 5.66 19.33 -18.67
C GLU A 143 4.39 18.54 -18.27
N ASP A 144 3.24 18.85 -18.89
CA ASP A 144 2.10 17.91 -18.94
C ASP A 144 2.27 16.96 -20.15
N GLY A 145 3.31 16.12 -20.08
CA GLY A 145 3.55 15.03 -21.02
C GLY A 145 2.78 13.75 -20.63
N PRO A 146 2.67 12.75 -21.51
CA PRO A 146 2.13 11.42 -21.16
C PRO A 146 2.88 10.72 -20.00
N SER A 147 4.09 11.21 -19.68
CA SER A 147 4.85 10.87 -18.48
C SER A 147 4.10 11.24 -17.18
N GLY A 148 3.44 12.40 -17.13
CA GLY A 148 2.74 12.87 -15.93
C GLY A 148 1.53 12.01 -15.55
N LEU A 149 0.77 11.52 -16.53
CA LEU A 149 -0.35 10.60 -16.27
C LEU A 149 0.11 9.25 -15.72
N LYS A 150 1.19 8.70 -16.29
CA LYS A 150 1.78 7.44 -15.81
C LYS A 150 2.31 7.59 -14.38
N GLU A 151 3.00 8.69 -14.11
CA GLU A 151 3.53 9.00 -12.78
C GLU A 151 2.42 9.18 -11.73
N GLN A 152 1.33 9.88 -12.08
CA GLN A 152 0.16 10.00 -11.22
C GLN A 152 -0.47 8.63 -10.91
N GLN A 153 -0.51 7.72 -11.88
CA GLN A 153 -0.99 6.36 -11.67
C GLN A 153 -0.03 5.54 -10.80
N MET A 154 1.29 5.67 -10.98
CA MET A 154 2.30 5.05 -10.10
C MET A 154 2.16 5.54 -8.66
N ARG A 155 1.95 6.85 -8.45
CA ARG A 155 1.65 7.41 -7.12
C ARG A 155 0.37 6.83 -6.53
N ARG A 156 -0.66 6.62 -7.34
CA ARG A 156 -1.90 5.97 -6.87
C ARG A 156 -1.63 4.56 -6.38
N VAL A 157 -0.89 3.74 -7.15
CA VAL A 157 -0.51 2.37 -6.74
C VAL A 157 0.30 2.42 -5.44
N TRP A 158 1.32 3.28 -5.37
CA TRP A 158 2.13 3.46 -4.18
C TRP A 158 1.30 3.85 -2.95
N ARG A 159 0.40 4.85 -3.06
CA ARG A 159 -0.47 5.29 -1.96
C ARG A 159 -1.41 4.18 -1.51
N ALA A 160 -2.01 3.46 -2.45
CA ALA A 160 -2.92 2.37 -2.14
C ALA A 160 -2.18 1.23 -1.41
N LEU A 161 -0.99 0.86 -1.88
CA LEU A 161 -0.19 -0.19 -1.28
C LEU A 161 0.38 0.22 0.09
N ASN A 162 0.82 1.47 0.25
CA ASN A 162 1.27 2.00 1.54
C ASN A 162 0.13 2.00 2.56
N LYS A 163 -1.05 2.50 2.16
CA LYS A 163 -2.27 2.48 2.99
C LYS A 163 -2.67 1.06 3.34
N ALA A 164 -2.65 0.13 2.38
CA ALA A 164 -2.99 -1.27 2.59
C ALA A 164 -2.04 -1.94 3.56
N ALA A 165 -0.73 -1.74 3.42
CA ALA A 165 0.28 -2.32 4.31
C ALA A 165 0.14 -1.79 5.75
N ARG A 166 -0.12 -0.48 5.93
CA ARG A 166 -0.42 0.08 7.26
C ARG A 166 -1.70 -0.50 7.87
N ALA A 167 -2.75 -0.62 7.06
CA ALA A 167 -4.03 -1.16 7.50
C ALA A 167 -3.94 -2.67 7.82
N SER A 168 -3.16 -3.43 7.05
CA SER A 168 -2.81 -4.83 7.33
C SER A 168 -2.23 -4.98 8.74
N ILE A 169 -1.21 -4.19 9.08
CA ILE A 169 -0.58 -4.20 10.41
C ILE A 169 -1.58 -3.78 11.50
N GLY A 170 -2.33 -2.69 11.28
CA GLY A 170 -3.28 -2.18 12.27
C GLY A 170 -4.46 -3.11 12.56
N GLN A 171 -4.92 -3.85 11.56
CA GLN A 171 -6.07 -4.76 11.65
C GLN A 171 -5.67 -6.22 11.81
N GLN A 172 -4.36 -6.53 11.75
CA GLN A 172 -3.83 -7.89 11.75
C GLN A 172 -4.42 -8.77 10.62
N LEU A 173 -4.64 -8.17 9.45
CA LEU A 173 -5.13 -8.84 8.24
C LEU A 173 -4.01 -8.99 7.21
N ALA A 174 -4.04 -10.06 6.43
CA ALA A 174 -3.10 -10.23 5.32
C ALA A 174 -3.54 -9.37 4.13
N LEU A 175 -2.54 -8.79 3.47
CA LEU A 175 -2.72 -8.02 2.23
C LEU A 175 -2.46 -8.93 1.04
N PHE A 176 -3.48 -9.15 0.23
CA PHE A 176 -3.40 -9.91 -1.00
C PHE A 176 -3.30 -8.97 -2.19
N VAL A 177 -2.35 -9.31 -3.07
CA VAL A 177 -2.17 -8.67 -4.36
C VAL A 177 -2.63 -9.65 -5.44
N HIS A 178 -3.60 -9.22 -6.23
CA HIS A 178 -4.10 -10.00 -7.36
C HIS A 178 -3.76 -9.27 -8.65
N GLU A 179 -3.20 -9.98 -9.63
CA GLU A 179 -2.85 -9.48 -10.97
C GLU A 179 -3.98 -9.71 -12.01
#